data_AF-A0A955EBB0-F1
#
_entry.id   AF-A0A955EBB0-F1
#
_cell.length_a   1.000
_cell.length_b   1.000
_cell.length_c   1.000
_cell.angle_alpha   90.00
_cell.angle_beta   90.00
_cell.angle_gamma   90.00
#
_symmetry.space_group_name_H-M   'P 1'
#
loop_
_entity.id
_entity.type
_entity.pdbx_description
1 polymer ?
#
loop_
_entity_poly.entity_id
_entity_poly.type
_entity_poly.pdbx_seq_one_letter_code
_entity_poly.pdbx_strand_id
1 'polypeptide(L)' 'VEKENEAFFLRITRVGDWLYEGADIGILVMRGRMMTDDFQLTERAKKWLAAIRAEYKSVVPGEHAGTGHMLEIGGFKMM' A
#
# COMPACT_ATOMS: atom_id res chain seq x y z
N VAL A 1 15.85 1.68 -25.02
CA VAL A 1 16.34 1.52 -23.64
C VAL A 1 15.22 1.98 -22.71
N GLU A 2 14.32 1.07 -22.33
CA GLU A 2 13.29 1.36 -21.32
C GLU A 2 13.97 1.36 -19.93
N LYS A 3 13.74 2.40 -19.12
CA LYS A 3 14.39 2.57 -17.82
C LYS A 3 13.49 1.99 -16.72
N GLU A 4 14.06 1.29 -15.74
CA GLU A 4 13.32 0.71 -14.60
C GLU A 4 13.02 1.72 -13.48
N ASN A 5 12.83 2.99 -13.83
CA ASN A 5 12.59 4.10 -12.91
C ASN A 5 11.12 4.54 -12.84
N GLU A 6 10.24 3.86 -13.57
CA GLU A 6 8.81 4.15 -13.61
C GLU A 6 8.02 3.09 -12.86
N ALA A 7 6.95 3.52 -12.21
CA ALA A 7 6.02 2.65 -11.50
C ALA A 7 4.60 3.21 -11.58
N PHE A 8 3.62 2.32 -11.55
CA PHE A 8 2.20 2.63 -11.42
C PHE A 8 1.72 2.18 -10.05
N PHE A 9 1.07 3.06 -9.31
CA PHE A 9 0.50 2.76 -7.99
C PHE A 9 -1.02 2.91 -8.02
N LEU A 10 -1.73 1.82 -7.75
CA LEU A 10 -3.18 1.81 -7.57
C LEU A 10 -3.50 1.86 -6.08
N ARG A 11 -4.00 3.00 -5.61
CA ARG A 11 -4.50 3.15 -4.24
C ARG A 11 -5.79 2.38 -4.06
N ILE A 12 -5.87 1.57 -2.99
CA ILE A 12 -7.08 0.81 -2.63
C ILE A 12 -7.77 1.43 -1.41
N THR A 13 -7.01 1.88 -0.42
CA THR A 13 -7.57 2.47 0.81
C THR A 13 -8.20 3.83 0.59
N ARG A 14 -9.28 4.11 1.30
CA ARG A 14 -10.00 5.39 1.33
C ARG A 14 -9.71 6.15 2.61
N VAL A 15 -10.10 7.42 2.63
CA VAL A 15 -10.02 8.23 3.87
C VAL A 15 -11.00 7.64 4.88
N GLY A 16 -10.54 7.37 6.09
CA GLY A 16 -11.34 6.75 7.15
C GLY A 16 -11.30 5.21 7.16
N ASP A 17 -10.61 4.58 6.20
CA ASP A 17 -10.43 3.12 6.23
C ASP A 17 -9.54 2.70 7.40
N TRP A 18 -9.86 1.52 7.94
CA TRP A 18 -9.09 0.90 9.00
C TRP A 18 -7.80 0.29 8.45
N LEU A 19 -6.69 0.58 9.11
CA LEU A 19 -5.42 -0.10 8.87
C LEU A 19 -5.22 -1.15 9.96
N TYR A 20 -5.06 -2.40 9.55
CA TYR A 20 -4.77 -3.54 10.42
C TYR A 20 -3.67 -4.39 9.79
N GLU A 21 -3.12 -5.33 10.54
CA GLU A 21 -2.09 -6.22 10.04
C GLU A 21 -2.61 -7.05 8.85
N GLY A 22 -1.92 -6.98 7.71
CA GLY A 22 -2.34 -7.62 6.46
C GLY A 22 -3.30 -6.79 5.60
N ALA A 23 -3.67 -5.57 6.00
CA ALA A 23 -4.43 -4.67 5.14
C ALA A 23 -3.55 -4.06 4.04
N ASP A 24 -4.02 -4.15 2.79
CA ASP A 24 -3.35 -3.55 1.64
C ASP A 24 -3.76 -2.09 1.46
N ILE A 25 -2.78 -1.18 1.43
CA ILE A 25 -3.02 0.25 1.12
C ILE A 25 -3.14 0.51 -0.39
N GLY A 26 -2.61 -0.40 -1.21
CA GLY A 26 -2.61 -0.30 -2.66
C GLY A 26 -1.67 -1.31 -3.32
N ILE A 27 -1.65 -1.30 -4.64
CA ILE A 27 -0.85 -2.20 -5.48
C ILE A 27 0.20 -1.38 -6.24
N LEU A 28 1.47 -1.75 -6.13
CA LEU A 28 2.57 -1.16 -6.88
C LEU A 28 2.98 -2.08 -8.04
N VAL A 29 2.88 -1.58 -9.26
CA VAL A 29 3.30 -2.28 -10.49
C VAL A 29 4.50 -1.56 -11.07
N MET A 30 5.61 -2.27 -11.26
CA MET A 30 6.81 -1.74 -11.90
C MET A 30 7.62 -2.83 -12.58
N ARG A 31 8.57 -2.43 -13.41
CA ARG A 31 9.44 -3.36 -14.14
C ARG A 31 10.57 -3.88 -13.25
N GLY A 32 10.96 -5.14 -13.47
CA GLY A 32 12.05 -5.80 -12.77
C GLY A 32 11.62 -6.47 -11.44
N ARG A 33 12.53 -7.27 -10.88
CA ARG A 33 12.27 -8.04 -9.66
C ARG A 33 12.38 -7.12 -8.43
N MET A 34 11.46 -7.29 -7.47
CA MET A 34 11.42 -6.51 -6.23
C MET A 34 11.95 -7.25 -5.01
N MET A 35 12.26 -8.53 -5.18
CA MET A 35 12.76 -9.45 -4.17
C MET A 35 14.06 -10.09 -4.63
N THR A 36 14.96 -10.47 -3.73
CA THR A 36 16.15 -11.28 -4.02
C THR A 36 15.76 -12.76 -4.11
N ASP A 37 16.71 -13.59 -4.53
CA ASP A 37 16.50 -15.05 -4.55
C ASP A 37 16.38 -15.65 -3.14
N ASP A 38 16.89 -14.96 -2.11
CA ASP A 38 16.74 -15.29 -0.69
C ASP A 38 15.45 -14.73 -0.07
N PHE A 39 14.45 -14.41 -0.90
CA PHE A 39 13.14 -13.94 -0.46
C PHE A 39 13.21 -12.62 0.36
N GLN A 40 14.19 -11.76 0.10
CA GLN A 40 14.32 -10.44 0.76
C GLN A 40 13.92 -9.31 -0.17
N LEU A 41 13.32 -8.24 0.36
CA LEU A 41 13.04 -7.04 -0.45
C LEU A 41 14.34 -6.36 -0.89
N THR A 42 14.39 -5.98 -2.17
CA THR A 42 15.48 -5.17 -2.71
C THR A 42 15.47 -3.76 -2.10
N GLU A 43 16.62 -3.08 -2.10
CA GLU A 43 16.70 -1.70 -1.63
C GLU A 43 15.79 -0.74 -2.42
N ARG A 44 15.62 -0.99 -3.72
CA ARG A 44 14.67 -0.25 -4.55
C ARG A 44 13.23 -0.44 -4.05
N ALA A 45 12.84 -1.67 -3.73
CA ALA A 45 11.52 -1.97 -3.20
C ALA A 45 11.26 -1.27 -1.86
N LYS A 46 12.25 -1.31 -0.96
CA LYS A 46 12.17 -0.61 0.33
C LYS A 46 12.00 0.91 0.15
N LYS A 47 12.72 1.52 -0.80
CA LYS A 47 12.59 2.96 -1.10
C LYS A 47 11.19 3.32 -1.58
N TRP A 48 10.61 2.55 -2.50
CA TRP A 48 9.23 2.76 -2.94
C TRP A 48 8.21 2.59 -1.81
N LEU A 49 8.37 1.54 -0.99
CA LEU A 49 7.51 1.29 0.16
C LEU A 49 7.54 2.47 1.14
N ALA A 50 8.75 2.98 1.47
CA ALA A 50 8.91 4.12 2.36
C ALA A 50 8.28 5.39 1.79
N ALA A 51 8.52 5.69 0.52
CA ALA A 51 7.96 6.87 -0.15
C ALA A 51 6.43 6.82 -0.19
N ILE A 52 5.83 5.69 -0.60
CA ILE A 52 4.38 5.54 -0.65
C ILE A 52 3.77 5.65 0.75
N ARG A 53 4.36 5.01 1.76
CA ARG A 53 3.87 5.08 3.14
C ARG A 53 3.90 6.51 3.71
N ALA A 54 4.89 7.31 3.31
CA ALA A 54 5.00 8.71 3.75
C ALA A 54 3.84 9.60 3.26
N GLU A 55 3.14 9.20 2.19
CA GLU A 55 1.96 9.90 1.67
C GLU A 55 0.68 9.63 2.47
N TYR A 56 0.71 8.70 3.43
CA TYR A 56 -0.45 8.35 4.26
C TYR A 56 -0.32 8.93 5.67
N LYS A 57 -1.46 9.33 6.23
CA LYS A 57 -1.61 9.69 7.64
C LYS A 57 -2.66 8.79 8.26
N SER A 58 -2.38 8.29 9.46
CA SER A 58 -3.32 7.53 10.27
C SER A 58 -3.42 8.14 11.66
N VAL A 59 -4.53 7.86 12.33
CA VAL A 59 -4.77 8.23 13.72
C VAL A 59 -5.07 6.97 14.51
N VAL A 60 -4.80 6.99 15.81
CA VAL A 60 -5.14 5.86 16.67
C VAL A 60 -6.67 5.76 16.75
N PRO A 61 -7.24 4.54 16.59
CA PRO A 61 -8.65 4.32 16.82
C PRO A 61 -9.14 4.89 18.16
N GLY A 62 -10.14 5.78 18.12
CA GLY A 62 -10.74 6.36 19.32
C GLY A 62 -10.31 7.80 19.64
N GLU A 63 -9.24 8.33 19.03
CA GLU A 63 -8.88 9.75 19.23
C GLU A 63 -9.83 10.69 18.48
N HIS A 64 -10.42 10.25 17.37
CA HIS A 64 -11.43 10.98 16.58
C HIS A 64 -12.61 10.05 16.24
N ALA A 65 -13.49 9.77 17.22
CA ALA A 65 -14.74 9.05 16.98
C ALA A 65 -15.77 9.96 16.26
N GLY A 66 -15.51 10.26 14.99
CA GLY A 66 -16.42 10.99 14.11
C GLY A 66 -17.07 10.07 13.09
N THR A 67 -18.34 9.72 13.33
CA THR A 67 -19.31 9.09 12.41
C THR A 67 -18.87 7.80 11.71
N GLY A 68 -19.38 6.69 12.23
CA GLY A 68 -19.23 5.36 11.65
C GLY A 68 -19.80 5.28 10.24
N HIS A 69 -18.93 5.01 9.27
CA HIS A 69 -19.29 4.23 8.11
C HIS A 69 -18.85 2.78 8.39
N MET A 70 -19.83 1.88 8.39
CA MET A 70 -19.58 0.45 8.37
C MET A 70 -18.93 0.14 7.01
N LEU A 71 -17.63 -0.12 6.99
CA LEU A 71 -16.85 -0.32 5.78
C LEU A 71 -16.93 -1.77 5.33
N GLU A 72 -17.24 -1.99 4.05
CA GLU A 72 -17.13 -3.31 3.42
C GLU A 72 -15.67 -3.75 3.38
N ILE A 73 -15.34 -4.77 4.15
CA ILE A 73 -14.04 -5.46 4.07
C ILE A 73 -14.08 -6.38 2.85
N GLY A 74 -13.21 -6.13 1.88
CA GLY A 74 -12.77 -7.17 0.93
C GLY A 74 -13.56 -7.31 -0.37
N GLY A 75 -13.53 -6.28 -1.23
CA GLY A 75 -14.05 -6.36 -2.60
C GLY A 75 -13.02 -6.67 -3.69
N PHE A 76 -11.73 -6.86 -3.35
CA PHE A 76 -10.69 -6.99 -4.37
C PHE A 76 -10.27 -8.46 -4.59
N LYS A 77 -10.93 -9.11 -5.55
CA LYS A 77 -10.52 -10.41 -6.10
C LYS A 77 -10.11 -10.19 -7.57
N MET A 78 -8.81 -10.27 -7.86
CA MET A 78 -8.35 -10.40 -9.24
C MET A 78 -8.77 -11.80 -9.73
N MET A 79 -9.62 -11.86 -10.75
CA MET A 79 -9.86 -13.09 -11.54
C MET A 79 -8.84 -13.19 -12.66
#